data_AF-A0A2P6P8S7-F1
#
_entry.id   AF-A0A2P6P8S7-F1
#
_cell.length_a   1.000
_cell.length_b   1.000
_cell.length_c   1.000
_cell.angle_alpha   90.00
_cell.angle_beta   90.00
_cell.angle_gamma   90.00
#
_symmetry.space_group_name_H-M   'P 1'
#
loop_
_entity.id
_entity.type
_entity.pdbx_description
1 polymer ?
#
loop_
_entity_poly.entity_id
_entity_poly.type
_entity_poly.pdbx_seq_one_letter_code
_entity_poly.pdbx_strand_id
1 'polypeptide(L)'
;MTMFQFLLTKPVKQSLYISASLILVIVVPLYLSLNSTAPAPKETSSSGSEEKSQETPMATNTFGVKVEKNPTQSQLTELGVTTWPKWECGPSKFPWSFTATETMYLLKGKVNVQVDGHEGSFEIGAGDLVVFPKGMKVTWDVIEGVNKHYSLEK
;
A
#
# COMPACT_ATOMS: atom_id res chain seq x y z
N MET A 1 -48.75 28.39 -34.00
CA MET A 1 -47.95 27.24 -34.46
C MET A 1 -46.57 27.80 -34.77
N THR A 2 -45.50 27.62 -33.99
CA THR A 2 -45.00 26.36 -33.43
C THR A 2 -44.13 26.70 -32.22
N MET A 3 -44.37 26.02 -31.10
CA MET A 3 -43.52 26.00 -29.91
C MET A 3 -42.26 25.19 -30.20
N PHE A 4 -41.07 25.63 -29.76
CA PHE A 4 -40.09 24.70 -29.20
C PHE A 4 -39.21 25.45 -28.17
N GLN A 5 -39.60 25.24 -26.91
CA GLN A 5 -38.99 25.75 -25.69
C GLN A 5 -37.69 25.00 -25.39
N PHE A 6 -36.70 25.76 -24.97
CA PHE A 6 -35.41 25.32 -24.46
C PHE A 6 -35.49 25.33 -22.94
N LEU A 7 -35.71 24.19 -22.28
CA LEU A 7 -35.55 24.08 -20.83
C LEU A 7 -34.91 22.76 -20.41
N LEU A 8 -33.75 22.92 -19.78
CA LEU A 8 -32.91 21.96 -19.09
C LEU A 8 -33.65 21.29 -17.93
N THR A 9 -33.62 19.94 -17.85
CA THR A 9 -33.65 19.21 -16.56
C THR A 9 -33.08 17.79 -16.70
N LYS A 10 -31.92 17.54 -16.11
CA LYS A 10 -31.50 16.26 -15.51
C LYS A 10 -30.81 16.65 -14.19
N PRO A 11 -31.17 16.06 -13.02
CA PRO A 11 -30.59 14.75 -12.65
C PRO A 11 -31.48 13.87 -11.74
N VAL A 12 -31.53 12.56 -12.01
CA VAL A 12 -32.06 11.55 -11.07
C VAL A 12 -30.93 10.57 -10.75
N LYS A 13 -30.09 10.90 -9.76
CA LYS A 13 -29.06 10.00 -9.19
C LYS A 13 -28.83 10.17 -7.68
N GLN A 14 -29.74 10.85 -6.97
CA GLN A 14 -29.60 11.10 -5.53
C GLN A 14 -30.29 10.04 -4.65
N SER A 15 -31.36 9.42 -5.15
CA SER A 15 -32.17 8.48 -4.37
C SER A 15 -31.49 7.13 -4.11
N LEU A 16 -30.57 6.70 -4.98
CA LEU A 16 -29.88 5.40 -4.85
C LEU A 16 -28.71 5.43 -3.85
N TYR A 17 -28.16 6.61 -3.54
CA TYR A 17 -27.02 6.75 -2.63
C TYR A 17 -27.42 6.68 -1.15
N ILE A 18 -28.66 7.05 -0.82
CA ILE A 18 -29.11 7.12 0.58
C ILE A 18 -29.39 5.71 1.15
N SER A 19 -29.85 4.75 0.32
CA SER A 19 -30.10 3.37 0.76
C SER A 19 -28.81 2.57 0.99
N ALA A 20 -27.77 2.80 0.18
CA ALA A 20 -26.48 2.10 0.32
C ALA A 20 -25.73 2.48 1.60
N SER A 21 -25.79 3.76 2.01
CA SER A 21 -25.12 4.23 3.24
C SER A 21 -25.77 3.69 4.51
N LEU A 22 -27.09 3.48 4.55
CA LEU A 22 -27.79 3.00 5.75
C LEU A 22 -27.52 1.51 6.03
N ILE A 23 -27.30 0.70 4.98
CA ILE A 23 -26.99 -0.73 5.10
C ILE A 23 -25.59 -0.95 5.71
N LEU A 24 -24.62 -0.06 5.42
CA LEU A 24 -23.25 -0.19 5.94
C LEU A 24 -23.17 0.07 7.46
N VAL A 25 -24.03 0.92 8.02
CA VAL A 25 -24.00 1.31 9.43
C VAL A 25 -24.52 0.20 10.35
N ILE A 26 -25.32 -0.74 9.84
CA ILE A 26 -25.96 -1.80 10.66
C ILE A 26 -25.14 -3.11 10.63
N VAL A 27 -24.48 -3.41 9.51
CA VAL A 27 -23.76 -4.69 9.34
C VAL A 27 -22.39 -4.69 10.04
N VAL A 28 -21.70 -3.55 10.08
CA VAL A 28 -20.35 -3.44 10.68
C VAL A 28 -20.39 -3.63 12.22
N PRO A 29 -21.30 -3.01 13.00
CA PRO A 29 -21.37 -3.21 14.45
C PRO A 29 -21.81 -4.63 14.85
N LEU A 30 -22.63 -5.29 14.04
CA LEU A 30 -23.07 -6.67 14.30
C LEU A 30 -21.92 -7.67 14.10
N TYR A 31 -21.05 -7.44 13.12
CA TYR A 31 -19.90 -8.30 12.84
C TYR A 31 -18.81 -8.20 13.93
N LEU A 32 -18.63 -7.01 14.52
CA LEU A 32 -17.69 -6.78 15.63
C LEU A 32 -18.14 -7.42 16.96
N SER A 33 -19.43 -7.72 17.12
CA SER A 33 -19.99 -8.28 18.36
C SER A 33 -19.84 -9.80 18.50
N LEU A 34 -19.49 -10.52 17.42
CA LEU A 34 -19.47 -12.00 17.39
C LEU A 34 -18.08 -12.63 17.57
N ASN A 35 -16.99 -11.85 17.56
CA ASN A 35 -15.63 -12.39 17.67
C ASN A 35 -14.99 -12.24 19.06
N SER A 36 -15.74 -11.83 20.08
CA SER A 36 -15.22 -11.73 21.44
C SER A 36 -15.49 -13.01 22.23
N THR A 37 -14.60 -13.99 22.10
CA THR A 37 -14.46 -15.08 23.07
C THR A 37 -13.00 -15.15 23.49
N ALA A 38 -12.72 -14.56 24.66
CA ALA A 38 -11.46 -14.67 25.36
C ALA A 38 -11.46 -15.95 26.23
N PRO A 39 -10.39 -16.76 26.24
CA PRO A 39 -10.15 -17.71 27.32
C PRO A 39 -9.34 -17.07 28.45
N ALA A 40 -9.74 -17.39 29.68
CA ALA A 40 -9.23 -16.92 30.97
C ALA A 40 -7.89 -17.60 31.40
N PRO A 41 -7.23 -17.13 32.49
CA PRO A 41 -5.81 -17.30 32.75
C PRO A 41 -5.48 -18.52 33.62
N LYS A 42 -4.23 -19.00 33.53
CA LYS A 42 -3.58 -19.79 34.59
C LYS A 42 -2.16 -19.30 34.83
N GLU A 43 -1.97 -18.76 36.03
CA GLU A 43 -0.67 -18.50 36.64
C GLU A 43 0.07 -19.82 36.89
N THR A 44 1.40 -19.82 36.79
CA THR A 44 2.30 -20.40 37.80
C THR A 44 3.76 -20.03 37.47
N SER A 45 4.39 -19.47 38.48
CA SER A 45 5.80 -19.11 38.70
C SER A 45 6.88 -19.94 37.98
N SER A 46 7.89 -19.26 37.44
CA SER A 46 9.30 -19.59 37.65
C SER A 46 10.22 -18.55 36.99
N SER A 47 11.00 -17.87 37.82
CA SER A 47 12.35 -17.30 37.62
C SER A 47 12.90 -17.06 36.19
N GLY A 48 13.32 -15.81 35.97
CA GLY A 48 14.65 -15.56 35.41
C GLY A 48 14.71 -14.85 34.06
N SER A 49 15.16 -13.59 34.12
CA SER A 49 15.88 -12.85 33.07
C SER A 49 15.08 -12.28 31.90
N GLU A 50 15.02 -10.95 31.88
CA GLU A 50 14.62 -10.11 30.76
C GLU A 50 15.54 -10.35 29.55
N GLU A 51 14.99 -10.75 28.40
CA GLU A 51 15.62 -10.50 27.10
C GLU A 51 14.56 -10.14 26.06
N LYS A 52 14.86 -9.06 25.37
CA LYS A 52 14.03 -8.25 24.47
C LYS A 52 14.26 -8.70 23.03
N SER A 53 13.24 -9.24 22.37
CA SER A 53 13.22 -9.44 20.91
C SER A 53 11.87 -10.05 20.49
N GLN A 54 11.19 -9.70 19.41
CA GLN A 54 11.31 -8.71 18.34
C GLN A 54 9.94 -8.83 17.63
N GLU A 55 9.16 -7.76 17.52
CA GLU A 55 7.97 -7.76 16.66
C GLU A 55 8.43 -7.59 15.21
N THR A 56 8.32 -8.65 14.40
CA THR A 56 8.70 -8.66 12.99
C THR A 56 7.69 -7.86 12.16
N PRO A 57 8.08 -6.76 11.48
CA PRO A 57 7.19 -6.12 10.51
C PRO A 57 7.00 -7.04 9.29
N MET A 58 5.75 -7.16 8.84
CA MET A 58 5.33 -8.15 7.84
C MET A 58 5.84 -7.77 6.44
N ALA A 59 7.02 -8.27 6.06
CA ALA A 59 7.48 -8.20 4.68
C ALA A 59 6.71 -9.23 3.81
N THR A 60 5.99 -8.75 2.80
CA THR A 60 5.26 -9.60 1.84
C THR A 60 6.06 -9.72 0.55
N ASN A 61 6.10 -10.92 -0.03
CA ASN A 61 6.70 -11.15 -1.35
C ASN A 61 5.59 -11.24 -2.40
N THR A 62 5.55 -10.28 -3.32
CA THR A 62 4.50 -10.15 -4.33
C THR A 62 5.13 -10.13 -5.72
N PHE A 63 4.84 -11.15 -6.54
CA PHE A 63 5.45 -11.33 -7.87
C PHE A 63 6.98 -11.27 -7.88
N GLY A 64 7.64 -11.77 -6.82
CA GLY A 64 9.10 -11.74 -6.67
C GLY A 64 9.67 -10.39 -6.22
N VAL A 65 8.81 -9.43 -5.89
CA VAL A 65 9.17 -8.14 -5.29
C VAL A 65 8.92 -8.20 -3.79
N LYS A 66 9.94 -7.85 -3.00
CA LYS A 66 9.77 -7.73 -1.54
C LYS A 66 9.16 -6.37 -1.22
N VAL A 67 7.99 -6.36 -0.61
CA VAL A 67 7.28 -5.15 -0.17
C VAL A 67 7.12 -5.21 1.34
N GLU A 68 7.74 -4.29 2.05
CA GLU A 68 7.58 -4.10 3.49
C GLU A 68 6.77 -2.83 3.72
N LYS A 69 5.55 -3.01 4.24
CA LYS A 69 4.63 -1.91 4.54
C LYS A 69 5.00 -1.30 5.88
N ASN A 70 5.24 0.01 5.90
CA ASN A 70 5.48 0.79 7.11
C ASN A 70 6.64 0.24 7.99
N PRO A 71 7.88 0.18 7.45
CA PRO A 71 9.04 -0.32 8.19
C PRO A 71 9.34 0.55 9.41
N THR A 72 10.01 -0.02 10.41
CA THR A 72 10.37 0.73 11.62
C THR A 72 11.41 1.82 11.32
N GLN A 73 11.36 2.91 12.08
CA GLN A 73 12.33 4.01 11.93
C GLN A 73 13.78 3.56 12.17
N SER A 74 13.98 2.53 13.00
CA SER A 74 15.30 1.94 13.24
C SER A 74 15.85 1.29 11.97
N GLN A 75 15.04 0.49 11.27
CA GLN A 75 15.44 -0.13 10.00
C GLN A 75 15.74 0.92 8.93
N LEU A 76 14.92 1.97 8.80
CA LEU A 76 15.16 3.04 7.83
C LEU A 76 16.47 3.80 8.11
N THR A 77 16.80 3.98 9.40
CA THR A 77 18.05 4.62 9.83
C THR A 77 19.25 3.72 9.56
N GLU A 78 19.15 2.42 9.86
CA GLU A 78 20.21 1.44 9.62
C GLU A 78 20.52 1.28 8.12
N LEU A 79 19.49 1.27 7.27
CA LEU A 79 19.63 1.30 5.81
C LEU A 79 20.17 2.62 5.27
N GLY A 80 20.19 3.67 6.09
CA GLY A 80 20.64 5.01 5.69
C GLY A 80 19.76 5.64 4.62
N VAL A 81 18.45 5.36 4.61
CA VAL A 81 17.50 5.80 3.56
C VAL A 81 17.57 7.31 3.30
N THR A 82 17.80 8.10 4.34
CA THR A 82 17.93 9.57 4.25
C THR A 82 19.14 10.03 3.43
N THR A 83 20.15 9.19 3.28
CA THR A 83 21.39 9.46 2.50
C THR A 83 21.25 9.09 1.03
N TRP A 84 20.23 8.29 0.69
CA TRP A 84 20.02 7.82 -0.68
C TRP A 84 19.58 8.98 -1.58
N PRO A 85 19.91 8.92 -2.89
CA PRO A 85 19.39 9.88 -3.85
C PRO A 85 17.85 9.88 -3.86
N LYS A 86 17.30 11.07 -4.07
CA LYS A 86 15.85 11.27 -4.22
C LYS A 86 15.47 11.22 -5.69
N TRP A 87 14.29 10.70 -5.95
CA TRP A 87 13.66 10.71 -7.26
C TRP A 87 12.20 11.12 -7.11
N GLU A 88 11.74 11.92 -8.07
CA GLU A 88 10.36 12.37 -8.13
C GLU A 88 9.80 12.27 -9.55
N CYS A 89 8.51 11.96 -9.63
CA CYS A 89 7.81 11.88 -10.90
C CYS A 89 6.32 12.14 -10.71
N GLY A 90 5.73 12.85 -11.66
CA GLY A 90 4.28 13.05 -11.69
C GLY A 90 3.51 11.81 -12.16
N PRO A 91 2.16 11.87 -12.13
CA PRO A 91 1.31 10.83 -12.69
C PRO A 91 1.68 10.52 -14.14
N SER A 92 2.07 9.28 -14.40
CA SER A 92 2.61 8.84 -15.69
C SER A 92 2.64 7.32 -15.75
N LYS A 93 2.66 6.77 -16.96
CA LYS A 93 2.76 5.32 -17.18
C LYS A 93 3.92 5.02 -18.12
N PHE A 94 4.85 4.19 -17.67
CA PHE A 94 6.05 3.87 -18.44
C PHE A 94 6.62 2.49 -18.11
N PRO A 95 7.21 1.80 -19.10
CA PRO A 95 7.97 0.58 -18.85
C PRO A 95 9.30 0.90 -18.16
N TRP A 96 9.71 0.07 -17.22
CA TRP A 96 10.98 0.17 -16.51
C TRP A 96 11.67 -1.18 -16.43
N SER A 97 13.00 -1.18 -16.47
CA SER A 97 13.82 -2.40 -16.37
C SER A 97 14.95 -2.17 -15.38
N PHE A 98 15.03 -3.02 -14.35
CA PHE A 98 16.02 -2.91 -13.30
C PHE A 98 17.34 -3.57 -13.74
N THR A 99 18.41 -2.77 -13.88
CA THR A 99 19.75 -3.26 -14.27
C THR A 99 20.55 -3.80 -13.09
N ALA A 100 20.16 -3.44 -11.86
CA ALA A 100 20.69 -3.91 -10.59
C ALA A 100 19.53 -4.11 -9.60
N THR A 101 19.81 -4.75 -8.46
CA THR A 101 18.82 -4.80 -7.37
C THR A 101 18.62 -3.39 -6.84
N GLU A 102 17.39 -2.90 -6.88
CA GLU A 102 17.04 -1.55 -6.42
C GLU A 102 16.17 -1.65 -5.17
N THR A 103 16.66 -1.07 -4.08
CA THR A 103 15.86 -0.86 -2.88
C THR A 103 15.34 0.57 -2.89
N MET A 104 14.04 0.76 -2.69
CA MET A 104 13.43 2.08 -2.67
C MET A 104 12.48 2.24 -1.49
N TYR A 105 12.45 3.44 -0.94
CA TYR A 105 11.51 3.84 0.10
C TYR A 105 10.64 4.98 -0.44
N LEU A 106 9.33 4.75 -0.48
CA LEU A 106 8.37 5.73 -0.99
C LEU A 106 7.99 6.71 0.13
N LEU A 107 8.33 7.98 -0.04
CA LEU A 107 7.91 9.05 0.87
C LEU A 107 6.48 9.51 0.59
N LYS A 108 6.09 9.55 -0.69
CA LYS A 108 4.77 9.98 -1.17
C LYS A 108 4.40 9.28 -2.47
N GLY A 109 3.10 9.29 -2.76
CA GLY A 109 2.54 8.84 -4.03
C GLY A 109 1.90 7.45 -3.95
N LYS A 110 1.37 7.04 -5.08
CA LYS A 110 0.69 5.75 -5.27
C LYS A 110 1.00 5.23 -6.67
N VAL A 111 1.51 4.00 -6.74
CA VAL A 111 1.92 3.35 -7.98
C VAL A 111 1.31 1.97 -8.04
N ASN A 112 0.72 1.65 -9.18
CA ASN A 112 0.37 0.29 -9.52
C ASN A 112 1.46 -0.30 -10.40
N VAL A 113 2.08 -1.38 -9.94
CA VAL A 113 3.21 -2.03 -10.61
C VAL A 113 2.72 -3.32 -11.23
N GLN A 114 2.96 -3.45 -12.53
CA GLN A 114 2.72 -4.67 -13.30
C GLN A 114 4.06 -5.32 -13.60
N VAL A 115 4.26 -6.57 -13.20
CA VAL A 115 5.51 -7.30 -13.49
C VAL A 115 5.37 -8.03 -14.81
N ASP A 116 6.31 -7.83 -15.72
CA ASP A 116 6.31 -8.52 -17.00
C ASP A 116 6.39 -10.03 -16.79
N GLY A 117 5.50 -10.79 -17.43
CA GLY A 117 5.41 -12.24 -17.29
C GLY A 117 4.50 -12.73 -16.16
N HIS A 118 3.90 -11.84 -15.36
CA HIS A 118 2.88 -12.17 -14.38
C HIS A 118 1.52 -11.58 -14.77
N GLU A 119 0.44 -12.34 -14.60
CA GLU A 119 -0.91 -11.80 -14.68
C GLU A 119 -1.27 -11.09 -13.37
N GLY A 120 -1.54 -9.79 -13.46
CA GLY A 120 -1.97 -8.96 -12.35
C GLY A 120 -1.07 -7.75 -12.11
N SER A 121 -1.38 -7.04 -11.03
CA SER A 121 -0.63 -5.87 -10.59
C SER A 121 -0.71 -5.74 -9.08
N PHE A 122 0.20 -4.99 -8.49
CA PHE A 122 0.20 -4.70 -7.06
C PHE A 122 0.46 -3.23 -6.79
N GLU A 123 -0.06 -2.75 -5.66
CA GLU A 123 0.04 -1.34 -5.30
C GLU A 123 1.12 -1.10 -4.23
N ILE A 124 1.96 -0.10 -4.53
CA ILE A 124 2.93 0.46 -3.60
C ILE A 124 2.64 1.95 -3.42
N GLY A 125 2.92 2.48 -2.24
CA GLY A 125 2.64 3.85 -1.91
C GLY A 125 3.49 4.38 -0.76
N ALA A 126 3.13 5.56 -0.27
CA ALA A 126 3.83 6.23 0.81
C ALA A 126 4.01 5.32 2.05
N GLY A 127 5.24 5.28 2.57
CA GLY A 127 5.62 4.45 3.72
C GLY A 127 6.07 3.04 3.36
N ASP A 128 6.10 2.66 2.08
CA ASP A 128 6.53 1.33 1.68
C ASP A 128 8.03 1.28 1.38
N LEU A 129 8.69 0.24 1.89
CA LEU A 129 10.04 -0.14 1.49
C LEU A 129 9.96 -1.32 0.54
N VAL A 130 10.47 -1.13 -0.67
CA VAL A 130 10.31 -2.07 -1.78
C VAL A 130 11.67 -2.45 -2.33
N VAL A 131 11.90 -3.75 -2.53
CA VAL A 131 13.13 -4.27 -3.15
C VAL A 131 12.76 -4.97 -4.46
N PHE A 132 13.27 -4.43 -5.56
CA PHE A 132 13.14 -5.02 -6.88
C PHE A 132 14.42 -5.78 -7.25
N PRO A 133 14.34 -7.06 -7.63
CA PRO A 133 15.52 -7.83 -8.02
C PRO A 133 16.08 -7.40 -9.37
N LYS A 134 17.39 -7.59 -9.54
CA LYS A 134 18.08 -7.34 -10.81
C LYS A 134 17.45 -8.12 -11.97
N GLY A 135 17.34 -7.45 -13.12
CA GLY A 135 16.83 -8.04 -14.37
C GLY A 135 15.31 -8.05 -14.48
N MET A 136 14.59 -7.59 -13.44
CA MET A 136 13.14 -7.50 -13.48
C MET A 136 12.68 -6.39 -14.42
N LYS A 137 11.61 -6.66 -15.17
CA LYS A 137 10.92 -5.69 -16.01
C LYS A 137 9.52 -5.48 -15.47
N VAL A 138 9.13 -4.22 -15.42
CA VAL A 138 7.84 -3.83 -14.88
C VAL A 138 7.26 -2.68 -15.69
N THR A 139 5.94 -2.57 -15.70
CA THR A 139 5.25 -1.35 -16.11
C THR A 139 4.84 -0.58 -14.87
N TRP A 140 5.36 0.64 -14.73
CA TRP A 140 4.96 1.58 -13.69
C TRP A 140 3.73 2.35 -14.16
N ASP A 141 2.66 2.30 -13.36
CA ASP A 141 1.48 3.13 -13.53
C ASP A 141 1.37 4.04 -12.30
N VAL A 142 1.93 5.25 -12.42
CA VAL A 142 1.97 6.26 -11.36
C VAL A 142 0.62 6.96 -11.32
N ILE A 143 -0.21 6.59 -10.34
CA ILE A 143 -1.55 7.13 -10.15
C ILE A 143 -1.46 8.50 -9.47
N GLU A 144 -0.62 8.60 -8.44
CA GLU A 144 -0.33 9.83 -7.72
C GLU A 144 1.18 10.08 -7.75
N GLY A 145 1.57 11.35 -7.92
CA GLY A 145 2.99 11.73 -8.03
C GLY A 145 3.85 11.15 -6.92
N VAL A 146 4.95 10.52 -7.32
CA VAL A 146 5.84 9.77 -6.44
C VAL A 146 6.99 10.63 -5.99
N ASN A 147 7.35 10.50 -4.71
CA ASN A 147 8.62 10.93 -4.18
C ASN A 147 9.24 9.74 -3.43
N LYS A 148 10.45 9.33 -3.81
CA LYS A 148 11.11 8.17 -3.23
C LYS A 148 12.61 8.38 -3.03
N HIS A 149 13.15 7.69 -2.05
CA HIS A 149 14.58 7.42 -1.95
C HIS A 149 14.89 6.09 -2.62
N TYR A 150 16.01 5.97 -3.32
CA TYR A 150 16.40 4.72 -3.96
C TYR A 150 17.90 4.44 -3.81
N SER A 151 18.26 3.17 -3.68
CA SER A 151 19.63 2.68 -3.62
C SER A 151 19.78 1.52 -4.58
N LEU A 152 20.83 1.57 -5.39
CA LEU A 152 21.20 0.51 -6.31
C LEU A 152 22.34 -0.29 -5.68
N GLU A 153 22.16 -1.60 -5.58
CA GLU A 153 23.26 -2.50 -5.21
C GLU A 153 24.33 -2.49 -6.31
N LYS A 154 25.59 -2.33 -5.93
CA LYS A 154 26.73 -2.20 -6.86
C LYS A 154 27.31 -3.55 -7.25
#